data_AF-A0A5S4GB01-F1
#
_entry.id   AF-A0A5S4GB01-F1
#
_cell.length_a   1.000
_cell.length_b   1.000
_cell.length_c   1.000
_cell.angle_alpha   90.00
_cell.angle_beta   90.00
_cell.angle_gamma   90.00
#
_symmetry.space_group_name_H-M   'P 1'
#
loop_
_entity.id
_entity.type
_entity.pdbx_description
1 polymer ?
#
loop_
_entity_poly.entity_id
_entity_poly.type
_entity_poly.pdbx_seq_one_letter_code
_entity_poly.pdbx_strand_id
1 'polypeptide(L)'
;GGAAPVFAAKGVPIAASYEGPAVVAGYTVAHGRDGATERAVLVVDVPGGSRAHAVTEEPELLADAESRELVGQPVRLATDGKVNVASW
;
A
#
# COMPACT_ATOMS: atom_id res chain seq x y z
N GLY A 1 -28.80 -2.13 26.08
CA GLY A 1 -27.50 -1.49 25.81
C GLY A 1 -27.45 -1.15 24.34
N GLY A 2 -27.24 0.12 23.98
CA GLY A 2 -27.19 0.54 22.58
C GLY A 2 -25.80 0.32 21.98
N ALA A 3 -25.74 -0.30 20.81
CA ALA A 3 -24.50 -0.53 20.06
C ALA A 3 -24.09 0.73 19.28
N ALA A 4 -23.69 1.79 19.97
CA ALA A 4 -23.07 2.95 19.32
C ALA A 4 -21.59 2.66 19.06
N PRO A 5 -21.02 3.03 17.89
CA PRO A 5 -19.59 2.90 17.62
C PRO A 5 -18.76 3.70 18.63
N VAL A 6 -17.72 3.08 19.19
CA VAL A 6 -16.75 3.76 20.06
C VAL A 6 -15.75 4.64 19.29
N PHE A 7 -15.70 4.49 17.96
CA PHE A 7 -14.87 5.30 17.06
C PHE A 7 -15.53 5.41 15.69
N ALA A 8 -15.49 6.61 15.13
CA ALA A 8 -15.89 6.88 13.75
C ALA A 8 -14.74 7.63 13.06
N ALA A 9 -14.04 6.95 12.15
CA ALA A 9 -12.96 7.56 11.40
C ALA A 9 -13.51 8.58 10.40
N LYS A 10 -12.82 9.72 10.24
CA LYS A 10 -13.00 10.57 9.07
C LYS A 10 -12.29 9.92 7.88
N GLY A 11 -13.00 9.72 6.78
CA GLY A 11 -12.41 9.20 5.55
C GLY A 11 -11.32 10.11 5.00
N VAL A 12 -10.32 9.50 4.37
CA VAL A 12 -9.23 10.18 3.65
C VAL A 12 -9.48 10.04 2.15
N PRO A 13 -9.34 11.11 1.33
CA PRO A 13 -9.48 11.00 -0.11
C PRO A 13 -8.50 9.99 -0.72
N ILE A 14 -8.93 9.30 -1.78
CA ILE A 14 -8.08 8.37 -2.52
C ILE A 14 -7.72 8.97 -3.89
N ALA A 15 -6.43 9.11 -4.15
CA ALA A 15 -5.89 9.41 -5.47
C ALA A 15 -5.83 8.10 -6.29
N ALA A 16 -6.53 8.07 -7.42
CA ALA A 16 -6.54 6.91 -8.30
C ALA A 16 -5.17 6.66 -8.95
N SER A 17 -4.46 7.72 -9.31
CA SER A 17 -3.10 7.68 -9.86
C SER A 17 -2.23 8.73 -9.16
N TYR A 18 -0.99 8.37 -8.87
CA TYR A 18 0.01 9.24 -8.28
C TYR A 18 1.42 8.78 -8.66
N GLU A 19 2.26 9.74 -9.08
CA GLU A 19 3.68 9.53 -9.35
C GLU A 19 4.51 10.38 -8.38
N GLY A 20 5.51 9.77 -7.75
CA GLY A 20 6.42 10.46 -6.83
C GLY A 20 6.57 9.79 -5.47
N PRO A 21 7.11 10.50 -4.47
CA PRO A 21 7.36 9.94 -3.14
C PRO A 21 6.06 9.73 -2.37
N ALA A 22 6.00 8.66 -1.58
CA ALA A 22 4.90 8.33 -0.67
C ALA A 22 5.41 7.55 0.56
N VAL A 23 4.55 7.31 1.54
CA VAL A 23 4.88 6.55 2.76
C VAL A 23 3.84 5.45 2.98
N VAL A 24 4.26 4.23 3.30
CA VAL A 24 3.35 3.12 3.54
C VAL A 24 2.52 3.35 4.80
N ALA A 25 1.20 3.37 4.65
CA ALA A 25 0.23 3.46 5.75
C ALA A 25 -0.32 2.08 6.14
N GLY A 26 -0.20 1.09 5.26
CA GLY A 26 -0.60 -0.29 5.46
C GLY A 26 -0.25 -1.11 4.23
N TYR A 27 -0.04 -2.40 4.39
CA TYR A 27 0.31 -3.27 3.27
C TYR A 27 -0.12 -4.70 3.55
N THR A 28 -0.09 -5.51 2.50
CA THR A 28 -0.17 -6.97 2.60
C THR A 28 0.66 -7.58 1.48
N VAL A 29 1.20 -8.77 1.72
CA VAL A 29 1.75 -9.64 0.68
C VAL A 29 0.71 -10.69 0.37
N ALA A 30 0.28 -10.75 -0.88
CA ALA A 30 -0.68 -11.73 -1.38
C ALA A 30 0.07 -12.97 -1.89
N HIS A 31 -0.31 -14.12 -1.34
CA HIS A 31 0.20 -15.42 -1.76
C HIS A 31 -0.76 -16.13 -2.70
N GLY A 32 -0.19 -16.80 -3.69
CA GLY A 32 -0.88 -17.68 -4.61
C GLY A 32 -1.40 -18.94 -3.92
N ARG A 33 -2.10 -19.78 -4.69
CA ARG A 33 -2.68 -21.04 -4.17
C ARG A 33 -1.60 -22.05 -3.74
N ASP A 34 -0.42 -21.98 -4.34
CA ASP A 34 0.75 -22.76 -3.98
C ASP A 34 1.51 -22.20 -2.76
N GLY A 35 1.09 -21.05 -2.24
CA GLY A 35 1.75 -20.34 -1.15
C GLY A 35 2.92 -19.48 -1.58
N ALA A 36 3.23 -19.37 -2.88
CA ALA A 36 4.26 -18.47 -3.37
C ALA A 36 3.79 -17.01 -3.29
N THR A 37 4.71 -16.08 -3.05
CA THR A 37 4.41 -14.65 -3.13
C THR A 37 4.15 -14.24 -4.57
N GLU A 38 3.01 -13.61 -4.82
CA GLU A 38 2.65 -13.13 -6.16
C GLU A 38 2.76 -11.60 -6.25
N ARG A 39 2.38 -10.87 -5.18
CA ARG A 39 2.31 -9.41 -5.20
C ARG A 39 2.20 -8.81 -3.81
N ALA A 40 2.79 -7.64 -3.59
CA ALA A 40 2.48 -6.78 -2.46
C ALA A 40 1.46 -5.71 -2.87
N VAL A 41 0.48 -5.46 -2.00
CA VAL A 41 -0.51 -4.38 -2.15
C VAL A 41 -0.32 -3.40 -1.02
N LEU A 42 -0.11 -2.13 -1.35
CA LEU A 42 0.21 -1.06 -0.42
C LEU A 42 -0.89 0.00 -0.43
N VAL A 43 -1.23 0.48 0.76
CA VAL A 43 -1.90 1.77 0.97
C VAL A 43 -0.81 2.75 1.36
N VAL A 44 -0.68 3.85 0.63
CA VAL A 44 0.36 4.86 0.88
C VAL A 44 -0.25 6.23 1.15
N ASP A 45 0.30 6.94 2.12
CA ASP A 45 0.06 8.36 2.31
C ASP A 45 0.90 9.14 1.27
N VAL A 46 0.23 9.99 0.49
CA VAL A 46 0.87 10.86 -0.50
C VAL A 46 0.93 12.30 0.03
N PRO A 47 1.91 13.11 -0.42
CA PRO A 47 1.93 14.54 -0.17
C PRO A 47 0.57 15.19 -0.47
N GLY A 48 0.09 16.04 0.43
CA GLY A 48 -1.25 16.64 0.34
C GLY A 48 -2.34 15.91 1.12
N GLY A 49 -2.01 14.83 1.85
CA GLY A 49 -2.90 14.20 2.83
C GLY A 49 -3.98 13.30 2.24
N SER A 50 -3.84 12.91 0.97
CA SER A 50 -4.62 11.83 0.35
C SER A 50 -3.89 10.49 0.51
N ARG A 51 -4.56 9.39 0.16
CA ARG A 51 -3.93 8.08 0.01
C ARG A 51 -3.98 7.58 -1.41
N ALA A 52 -3.07 6.69 -1.77
CA ALA A 52 -3.12 5.93 -3.02
C ALA A 52 -2.96 4.43 -2.73
N HIS A 53 -3.46 3.60 -3.64
CA HIS A 53 -3.11 2.19 -3.68
C HIS A 53 -1.96 1.99 -4.66
N ALA A 54 -1.00 1.14 -4.29
CA ALA A 54 0.08 0.74 -5.17
C ALA A 54 0.34 -0.77 -5.06
N VAL A 55 1.01 -1.31 -6.07
CA VAL A 55 1.42 -2.71 -6.12
C VAL A 55 2.90 -2.85 -6.42
N THR A 56 3.48 -3.97 -6.05
CA THR A 56 4.74 -4.43 -6.66
C THR A 56 4.74 -5.94 -6.77
N GLU A 57 5.35 -6.45 -7.84
CA GLU A 57 5.54 -7.88 -8.12
C GLU A 57 7.05 -8.22 -8.18
N GLU A 58 7.91 -7.26 -7.83
CA GLU A 58 9.36 -7.43 -7.87
C GLU A 58 9.81 -8.42 -6.79
N PRO A 59 10.44 -9.57 -7.14
CA PRO A 59 10.71 -10.65 -6.20
C PRO A 59 11.52 -10.23 -4.96
N GLU A 60 12.47 -9.31 -5.15
CA GLU A 60 13.33 -8.79 -4.08
C GLU A 60 12.53 -7.98 -3.06
N LEU A 61 11.57 -7.18 -3.56
CA LEU A 61 10.69 -6.36 -2.73
C LEU A 61 9.63 -7.21 -2.03
N LEU A 62 9.15 -8.29 -2.66
CA LEU A 62 8.27 -9.26 -2.01
C LEU A 62 8.96 -9.96 -0.84
N ALA A 63 10.19 -10.43 -1.03
CA ALA A 63 10.96 -11.05 0.03
C ALA A 63 11.26 -10.07 1.19
N ASP A 64 11.59 -8.82 0.88
CA ASP A 64 11.77 -7.77 1.90
C ASP A 64 10.47 -7.51 2.68
N ALA A 65 9.33 -7.40 1.98
CA ALA A 65 8.02 -7.16 2.59
C ALA A 65 7.56 -8.29 3.53
N GLU A 66 7.94 -9.54 3.26
CA GLU A 66 7.68 -10.67 4.17
C GLU A 66 8.60 -10.69 5.40
N SER A 67 9.81 -10.13 5.27
CA SER A 67 10.85 -10.23 6.29
C SER A 67 10.72 -9.21 7.42
N ARG A 68 10.01 -8.10 7.19
CA ARG A 68 9.92 -6.97 8.12
C ARG A 68 8.64 -6.16 7.96
N GLU A 69 8.37 -5.34 8.98
CA GLU A 69 7.32 -4.33 8.95
C GLU A 69 7.64 -3.22 7.93
N LEU A 70 6.63 -2.85 7.12
CA LEU A 70 6.74 -1.78 6.12
C LEU A 70 5.95 -0.52 6.43
N VAL A 71 5.05 -0.50 7.41
CA VAL A 71 4.35 0.75 7.79
C VAL A 71 5.37 1.81 8.20
N GLY A 72 5.28 2.99 7.58
CA GLY A 72 6.26 4.07 7.71
C GLY A 72 7.42 4.04 6.70
N GLN A 73 7.53 2.98 5.88
CA GLN A 73 8.55 2.87 4.82
C GLN A 73 8.33 3.96 3.75
N PRO A 74 9.36 4.75 3.41
CA PRO A 74 9.34 5.58 2.21
C PRO A 74 9.37 4.71 0.95
N VAL A 75 8.49 5.04 0.01
CA VAL A 75 8.43 4.39 -1.31
C VAL A 75 8.36 5.45 -2.41
N ARG A 76 8.68 5.05 -3.63
CA ARG A 76 8.42 5.84 -4.84
C ARG A 76 7.38 5.13 -5.69
N LEU A 77 6.36 5.88 -6.10
CA LEU A 77 5.33 5.44 -7.02
C LEU A 77 5.63 5.92 -8.44
N ALA A 78 5.44 5.02 -9.39
CA ALA A 78 5.22 5.31 -10.81
C ALA A 78 3.84 4.80 -11.21
N THR A 79 3.34 5.11 -12.41
CA THR A 79 2.13 4.47 -12.94
C THR A 79 2.42 3.77 -14.26
N ASP A 80 1.81 2.61 -14.45
CA ASP A 80 1.80 1.90 -15.74
C ASP A 80 0.58 2.30 -16.61
N GLY A 81 -0.17 3.33 -16.17
CA GLY A 81 -1.43 3.78 -16.78
C GLY A 81 -2.68 3.01 -16.32
N LYS A 82 -2.52 1.96 -15.50
CA LYS A 82 -3.63 1.19 -14.91
C LYS A 82 -3.61 1.24 -13.38
N VAL A 83 -2.44 1.09 -12.79
CA VAL A 83 -2.21 1.09 -11.34
C VAL A 83 -0.98 1.92 -11.00
N ASN A 84 -0.79 2.23 -9.72
CA ASN A 84 0.48 2.74 -9.21
C ASN A 84 1.39 1.55 -8.89
N VAL A 85 2.65 1.63 -9.29
CA VAL A 85 3.69 0.63 -9.02
C VAL A 85 4.66 1.21 -8.01
N ALA A 86 4.88 0.48 -6.92
CA ALA A 86 5.76 0.87 -5.83
C ALA A 86 7.17 0.29 -6.00
N SER A 87 8.16 1.08 -5.60
CA SER A 87 9.56 0.68 -5.45
C SER A 87 10.13 1.28 -4.17
N TRP A 88 11.08 0.60 -3.55
CA TRP A 88 11.82 1.08 -2.37
C TRP A 88 13.21 0.49 -2.30
#